data_AF-A0A3D5N3S7-F1
#
_entry.id   AF-A0A3D5N3S7-F1
#
_cell.length_a   1.000
_cell.length_b   1.000
_cell.length_c   1.000
_cell.angle_alpha   90.00
_cell.angle_beta   90.00
_cell.angle_gamma   90.00
#
_symmetry.space_group_name_H-M   'P 1'
#
loop_
_entity.id
_entity.type
_entity.pdbx_description
1 polymer ?
#
loop_
_entity_poly.entity_id
_entity_poly.type
_entity_poly.pdbx_seq_one_letter_code
_entity_poly.pdbx_strand_id
1 'polypeptide(L)'
;LDRFCLFMGGVAGDLVLTLGAFDGVFIGGGIGPRIADYMKQSGLKERMIAKGRFHDLMNDVPVRLMTAKYPALIGCAKILTA
;
A
#
# COMPACT_ATOMS: atom_id res chain seq x y z
N LEU A 1 0.63 -2.41 -16.99
CA LEU A 1 0.75 -2.51 -15.52
C LEU A 1 1.08 -1.17 -14.88
N ASP A 2 1.81 -0.27 -15.56
CA ASP A 2 2.12 1.08 -15.07
C ASP A 2 0.90 1.88 -14.60
N ARG A 3 -0.12 2.07 -15.45
CA ARG A 3 -1.31 2.85 -15.07
C ARG A 3 -2.00 2.30 -13.82
N PHE A 4 -2.03 0.98 -13.66
CA PHE A 4 -2.59 0.34 -12.47
C PHE A 4 -1.76 0.67 -11.22
N CYS A 5 -0.43 0.56 -11.30
CA CYS A 5 0.47 0.88 -10.18
C CYS A 5 0.43 2.36 -9.81
N LEU A 6 0.39 3.26 -10.81
CA LEU A 6 0.21 4.69 -10.60
C LEU A 6 -1.13 5.00 -9.93
N PHE A 7 -2.23 4.43 -10.44
CA PHE A 7 -3.54 4.64 -9.83
C PHE A 7 -3.58 4.14 -8.38
N MET A 8 -3.06 2.93 -8.13
CA MET A 8 -2.96 2.37 -6.79
C MET A 8 -2.13 3.24 -5.86
N GLY A 9 -0.98 3.75 -6.31
CA GLY A 9 -0.14 4.68 -5.54
C GLY A 9 -0.91 5.94 -5.18
N GLY A 10 -1.63 6.53 -6.15
CA GLY A 10 -2.47 7.70 -5.93
C GLY A 10 -3.49 7.49 -4.80
N VAL A 11 -4.28 6.41 -4.89
CA VAL A 11 -5.29 6.04 -3.88
C VAL A 11 -4.64 5.74 -2.53
N ALA A 12 -3.53 5.02 -2.50
CA ALA A 12 -2.80 4.73 -1.26
C ALA A 12 -2.36 6.03 -0.55
N GLY A 13 -1.83 7.00 -1.30
CA GLY A 13 -1.46 8.29 -0.74
C GLY A 13 -2.66 9.11 -0.25
N ASP A 14 -3.80 9.04 -0.92
CA ASP A 14 -5.04 9.69 -0.46
C ASP A 14 -5.50 9.08 0.88
N LEU A 15 -5.45 7.75 1.02
CA LEU A 15 -5.82 7.06 2.25
C LEU A 15 -4.87 7.37 3.41
N VAL A 16 -3.56 7.50 3.16
CA VAL A 16 -2.59 7.91 4.19
C VAL A 16 -2.96 9.26 4.77
N LEU A 17 -3.20 10.27 3.92
CA LEU A 17 -3.56 11.60 4.37
C LEU A 17 -4.94 11.65 5.02
N THR A 18 -5.89 10.86 4.50
CA THR A 18 -7.26 10.81 5.03
C THR A 18 -7.32 10.19 6.43
N LEU A 19 -6.53 9.13 6.67
CA LEU A 19 -6.58 8.35 7.91
C LEU A 19 -5.45 8.71 8.90
N GLY A 20 -4.49 9.54 8.50
CA GLY A 20 -3.27 9.78 9.28
C GLY A 20 -2.36 8.56 9.38
N ALA A 21 -2.39 7.66 8.39
CA ALA A 21 -1.66 6.38 8.41
C ALA A 21 -0.18 6.52 8.02
N PHE A 22 0.55 7.41 8.71
CA PHE A 22 1.95 7.73 8.38
C PHE A 22 2.93 6.58 8.66
N ASP A 23 2.56 5.62 9.51
CA ASP A 23 3.35 4.40 9.76
C ASP A 23 3.30 3.40 8.59
N GLY A 24 2.50 3.70 7.56
CA GLY A 24 2.51 3.03 6.27
C GLY A 24 1.20 2.37 5.87
N VAL A 25 1.25 1.80 4.68
CA VAL A 25 0.12 1.12 4.04
C VAL A 25 0.49 -0.30 3.66
N PHE A 26 -0.49 -1.19 3.77
CA PHE A 26 -0.39 -2.56 3.27
C PHE A 26 -1.24 -2.73 2.02
N ILE A 27 -0.62 -3.15 0.92
CA ILE A 27 -1.32 -3.59 -0.27
C ILE A 27 -1.69 -5.05 -0.09
N GLY A 28 -3.00 -5.29 0.06
CA GLY A 28 -3.58 -6.63 0.07
C GLY A 28 -4.09 -7.05 -1.31
N GLY A 29 -4.59 -8.29 -1.39
CA GLY A 29 -5.21 -8.84 -2.59
C GLY A 29 -4.32 -9.82 -3.37
N GLY A 30 -4.93 -10.53 -4.32
CA GLY A 30 -4.28 -11.68 -4.98
C GLY A 30 -3.33 -11.34 -6.14
N ILE A 31 -3.47 -10.15 -6.75
CA ILE A 31 -2.66 -9.78 -7.92
C ILE A 31 -1.25 -9.35 -7.49
N GLY A 32 -1.14 -8.61 -6.37
CA GLY A 32 0.10 -8.00 -5.90
C GLY A 32 1.30 -8.96 -5.85
N PRO A 33 1.21 -10.15 -5.21
CA PRO A 33 2.30 -11.11 -5.17
C PRO A 33 2.81 -11.56 -6.55
N ARG A 34 1.93 -11.61 -7.57
CA ARG A 34 2.31 -12.01 -8.94
C ARG A 34 3.04 -10.91 -9.70
N ILE A 35 2.88 -9.65 -9.27
CA ILE A 35 3.47 -8.47 -9.90
C ILE A 35 4.43 -7.73 -8.96
N ALA A 36 4.90 -8.39 -7.89
CA ALA A 36 5.65 -7.75 -6.82
C ALA A 36 6.93 -7.04 -7.32
N ASP A 37 7.68 -7.68 -8.22
CA ASP A 37 8.89 -7.09 -8.79
C ASP A 37 8.57 -5.92 -9.72
N TYR A 38 7.47 -6.01 -10.46
CA TYR A 38 6.99 -4.88 -11.26
C TYR A 38 6.57 -3.70 -10.37
N MET A 39 5.87 -3.96 -9.26
CA MET A 39 5.45 -2.89 -8.33
C MET A 39 6.65 -2.12 -7.76
N LYS A 40 7.76 -2.81 -7.45
CA LYS A 40 9.01 -2.18 -6.99
C LYS A 40 9.66 -1.28 -8.03
N GLN A 41 9.54 -1.63 -9.31
CA GLN A 41 10.12 -0.89 -10.44
C GLN A 41 9.16 0.17 -11.03
N SER A 42 7.88 0.08 -10.70
CA SER A 42 6.84 0.99 -11.16
C SER A 42 6.86 2.32 -10.41
N GLY A 43 6.19 3.33 -10.97
CA GLY A 43 6.00 4.65 -10.33
C GLY A 43 5.03 4.70 -9.14
N LEU A 44 4.76 3.57 -8.46
CA LEU A 44 3.74 3.49 -7.41
C LEU A 44 4.07 4.40 -6.23
N LYS A 45 5.31 4.33 -5.71
CA LYS A 45 5.74 5.12 -4.55
C LYS A 45 5.83 6.60 -4.91
N GLU A 46 6.38 6.92 -6.07
CA GLU A 46 6.47 8.28 -6.61
C GLU A 46 5.08 8.90 -6.72
N ARG A 47 4.11 8.14 -7.26
CA ARG A 47 2.73 8.63 -7.40
C ARG A 47 2.00 8.75 -6.08
N MET A 48 2.31 7.88 -5.11
CA MET A 48 1.78 7.93 -3.74
C MET A 48 2.22 9.21 -3.02
N ILE A 49 3.50 9.57 -3.11
CA ILE A 49 4.03 10.76 -2.44
C ILE A 49 3.78 12.06 -3.21
N ALA A 50 3.36 12.00 -4.47
CA ALA A 50 2.96 13.15 -5.28
C ALA A 50 1.66 13.80 -4.77
N LYS A 51 1.74 14.46 -3.59
CA LYS A 51 0.66 15.12 -2.84
C LYS A 51 0.94 16.59 -2.55
N GLY A 52 1.62 17.27 -3.49
CA GLY A 52 1.93 18.70 -3.41
C GLY A 52 2.70 19.02 -2.12
N ARG A 53 2.18 19.95 -1.30
CA ARG A 53 2.78 20.34 -0.01
C ARG A 53 2.98 19.21 1.00
N PHE A 54 2.33 18.07 0.82
CA PHE A 54 2.49 16.90 1.68
C PHE A 54 3.58 15.94 1.19
N HIS A 55 4.26 16.24 0.08
CA HIS A 55 5.29 15.37 -0.50
C HIS A 55 6.34 14.94 0.53
N ASP A 56 6.92 15.89 1.25
CA ASP A 56 8.00 15.61 2.18
C ASP A 56 7.52 14.81 3.40
N LEU A 57 6.32 15.12 3.90
CA LEU A 57 5.66 14.33 4.96
C LEU A 57 5.39 12.88 4.51
N MET A 58 5.05 12.68 3.24
CA MET A 58 4.71 11.38 2.66
C MET A 58 5.94 10.54 2.30
N ASN A 59 7.12 11.15 2.24
CA ASN A 59 8.33 10.52 1.72
C ASN A 59 8.71 9.27 2.53
N ASP A 60 8.60 9.36 3.86
CA ASP A 60 8.99 8.28 4.77
C ASP A 60 7.91 7.21 4.96
N VAL A 61 6.70 7.42 4.42
CA VAL A 61 5.57 6.49 4.61
C VAL A 61 5.81 5.19 3.83
N PRO A 62 5.97 4.03 4.49
CA PRO A 62 6.32 2.79 3.79
C PRO A 62 5.10 2.17 3.09
N VAL A 63 5.34 1.58 1.91
CA VAL A 63 4.39 0.73 1.19
C VAL A 63 4.82 -0.71 1.32
N ARG A 64 3.97 -1.55 1.90
CA ARG A 64 4.25 -2.97 2.13
C ARG A 64 3.29 -3.84 1.34
N LEU A 65 3.79 -4.92 0.75
CA LEU A 65 2.96 -5.92 0.10
C LEU A 65 2.66 -7.05 1.09
N MET A 66 1.38 -7.39 1.27
CA MET A 66 0.99 -8.49 2.15
C MET A 66 1.22 -9.83 1.44
N THR A 67 2.19 -10.61 1.92
CA THR A 67 2.60 -11.89 1.34
C THR A 67 2.21 -13.12 2.17
N ALA A 68 1.51 -12.91 3.29
CA ALA A 68 0.99 -14.01 4.10
C ALA A 68 0.07 -14.93 3.27
N LYS A 69 0.11 -16.24 3.54
CA LYS A 69 -0.66 -17.24 2.78
C LYS A 69 -2.18 -17.09 2.96
N TYR A 70 -2.62 -16.82 4.20
CA TYR A 70 -4.04 -16.71 4.55
C TYR A 70 -4.30 -15.53 5.53
N PRO A 71 -4.00 -14.28 5.14
CA PRO A 71 -4.07 -13.14 6.05
C PRO A 71 -5.50 -12.91 6.59
N ALA A 72 -6.51 -13.11 5.74
CA ALA A 72 -7.90 -13.01 6.16
C ALA A 72 -8.27 -14.05 7.24
N LEU A 73 -7.88 -15.32 7.06
CA LEU A 73 -8.14 -16.38 8.05
C LEU A 73 -7.39 -16.14 9.36
N ILE A 74 -6.16 -15.64 9.30
CA ILE A 74 -5.38 -15.25 10.49
C ILE A 74 -6.12 -14.12 11.25
N GLY A 75 -6.63 -13.12 10.54
CA GLY A 75 -7.43 -12.05 11.12
C GLY A 75 -8.71 -12.56 11.78
N CYS A 76 -9.44 -13.45 11.10
CA CYS A 76 -10.64 -14.10 11.63
C CYS A 76 -10.34 -14.92 12.90
N ALA A 77 -9.24 -15.68 12.91
CA ALA A 77 -8.84 -16.44 14.09
C ALA A 77 -8.51 -15.50 15.26
N LYS A 78 -7.79 -14.39 14.99
CA LYS A 78 -7.41 -13.42 16.02
C LYS A 78 -8.63 -12.75 16.68
N ILE A 79 -9.60 -12.30 15.90
CA ILE A 79 -10.80 -11.66 16.46
C ILE A 79 -11.70 -12.65 17.22
N LEU A 80 -11.70 -13.93 16.84
CA LEU A 80 -12.45 -14.97 17.56
C LEU A 80 -11.82 -15.31 18.92
N THR A 81 -10.50 -15.16 19.06
CA THR A 81 -9.75 -15.46 20.28
C THR A 81 -9.47 -14.24 21.17
N ALA A 82 -9.85 -13.04 20.74
CA ALA A 82 -9.68 -11.78 21.46
C ALA A 82 -10.90 -11.48 22.33
#